data_AF-A0A564ZJJ6-F1
#
_entry.id   AF-A0A564ZJJ6-F1
#
_cell.length_a   1.000
_cell.length_b   1.000
_cell.length_c   1.000
_cell.angle_alpha   90.00
_cell.angle_beta   90.00
_cell.angle_gamma   90.00
#
_symmetry.space_group_name_H-M   'P 1'
#
loop_
_entity.id
_entity.type
_entity.pdbx_description
1 polymer ?
#
loop_
_entity_poly.entity_id
_entity_poly.type
_entity_poly.pdbx_seq_one_letter_code
_entity_poly.pdbx_strand_id
1 'polypeptide(L)'
;MKTGRSALGAEGERAAKAYLKTQGFRILHENYSTPLGEIDLIAQEDGVVVFVEVKTRTSGEFGPPQASVTRQKQRQIVKVAELFLQRNRLSGAACRFDVVAVTFAGSQTGQPEILLIRDAFSSEGTTLF
;
A
#
# COMPACT_ATOMS: atom_id res chain seq x y z
N MET A 1 -9.23 -12.94 -6.30
CA MET A 1 -8.90 -12.26 -7.56
C MET A 1 -9.58 -10.90 -7.54
N LYS A 2 -8.84 -9.79 -7.44
CA LYS A 2 -9.38 -8.46 -7.81
C LYS A 2 -9.92 -8.60 -9.24
N THR A 3 -11.24 -8.48 -9.42
CA THR A 3 -11.89 -8.40 -10.72
C THR A 3 -11.18 -7.29 -11.51
N GLY A 4 -10.64 -7.63 -12.69
CA GLY A 4 -9.90 -6.77 -13.63
C GLY A 4 -9.36 -5.44 -13.11
N ARG A 5 -8.04 -5.34 -12.88
CA ARG A 5 -7.39 -4.07 -12.58
C ARG A 5 -7.65 -3.09 -13.73
N SER A 6 -8.33 -1.97 -13.45
CA SER A 6 -8.56 -0.96 -14.46
C SER A 6 -7.23 -0.35 -14.92
N ALA A 7 -7.17 0.15 -16.16
CA ALA A 7 -5.98 0.84 -16.67
C ALA A 7 -5.55 1.98 -15.73
N LEU A 8 -6.53 2.71 -15.18
CA LEU A 8 -6.30 3.77 -14.21
C LEU A 8 -5.73 3.23 -12.88
N GLY A 9 -6.21 2.08 -12.40
CA GLY A 9 -5.65 1.43 -11.21
C GLY A 9 -4.16 1.09 -11.38
N ALA A 10 -3.82 0.45 -12.49
CA ALA A 10 -2.44 0.13 -12.84
C ALA A 10 -1.56 1.38 -12.99
N GLU A 11 -2.13 2.46 -13.53
CA GLU A 11 -1.44 3.74 -13.63
C GLU A 11 -1.16 4.36 -12.26
N GLY A 12 -2.12 4.30 -11.34
CA GLY A 12 -1.92 4.79 -9.98
C GLY A 12 -0.84 4.01 -9.23
N GLU A 13 -0.76 2.69 -9.39
CA GLU A 13 0.34 1.90 -8.80
C GLU A 13 1.70 2.25 -9.38
N ARG A 14 1.77 2.46 -10.69
CA ARG A 14 2.99 2.91 -11.36
C ARG A 14 3.44 4.28 -10.80
N ALA A 15 2.52 5.22 -10.63
CA ALA A 15 2.79 6.53 -10.06
C ALA A 15 3.21 6.43 -8.57
N ALA A 16 2.47 5.67 -7.77
CA ALA A 16 2.78 5.42 -6.37
C ALA A 16 4.19 4.82 -6.19
N LYS A 17 4.52 3.80 -6.99
CA LYS A 17 5.85 3.19 -7.00
C LYS A 17 6.96 4.19 -7.33
N ALA A 18 6.75 5.00 -8.38
CA ALA A 18 7.72 6.01 -8.78
C ALA A 18 7.93 7.03 -7.65
N TYR A 19 6.85 7.51 -7.04
CA TYR A 19 6.88 8.41 -5.91
C TYR A 19 7.61 7.81 -4.70
N LEU A 20 7.28 6.58 -4.29
CA LEU A 20 7.96 5.93 -3.16
C LEU A 20 9.48 5.83 -3.39
N LYS A 21 9.92 5.53 -4.61
CA LYS A 21 11.35 5.54 -4.95
C LYS A 21 12.00 6.92 -4.78
N THR A 22 11.31 8.01 -5.13
CA THR A 22 11.84 9.38 -4.90
C THR A 22 11.86 9.74 -3.41
N GLN A 23 11.03 9.11 -2.59
CA GLN A 23 11.03 9.24 -1.14
C GLN A 23 12.05 8.32 -0.43
N GLY A 24 12.90 7.60 -1.16
CA GLY A 24 13.95 6.75 -0.58
C GLY A 24 13.55 5.30 -0.32
N PHE A 25 12.33 4.89 -0.70
CA PHE A 25 11.89 3.51 -0.50
C PHE A 25 12.52 2.58 -1.53
N ARG A 26 12.95 1.40 -1.07
CA ARG A 26 13.31 0.28 -1.93
C ARG A 26 12.10 -0.62 -2.14
N ILE A 27 11.65 -0.76 -3.38
CA ILE A 27 10.54 -1.68 -3.72
C ILE A 27 11.06 -3.12 -3.69
N LEU A 28 10.40 -3.98 -2.89
CA LEU A 28 10.70 -5.40 -2.75
C LEU A 28 9.79 -6.25 -3.63
N HIS A 29 8.49 -5.94 -3.63
CA HIS A 29 7.49 -6.62 -4.46
C HIS A 29 6.41 -5.65 -4.95
N GLU A 30 5.83 -5.98 -6.10
CA GLU A 30 4.65 -5.35 -6.68
C GLU A 30 3.56 -6.41 -6.85
N ASN A 31 2.31 -6.05 -6.61
CA ASN A 31 1.14 -6.91 -6.84
C ASN A 31 1.26 -8.28 -6.14
N TYR A 32 1.69 -8.28 -4.88
CA TYR A 32 1.92 -9.51 -4.13
C TYR A 32 0.58 -10.13 -3.72
N SER A 33 0.35 -11.38 -4.15
CA SER A 33 -0.91 -12.09 -3.97
C SER A 33 -0.69 -13.45 -3.30
N THR A 34 -1.60 -13.81 -2.41
CA THR A 34 -1.62 -15.05 -1.64
C THR A 34 -3.07 -15.55 -1.53
N PRO A 35 -3.32 -16.79 -1.09
CA PRO A 35 -4.68 -17.25 -0.78
C PRO A 35 -5.37 -16.42 0.32
N LEU A 36 -4.61 -15.73 1.19
CA LEU A 36 -5.16 -14.92 2.28
C LEU A 36 -5.60 -13.52 1.80
N GLY A 37 -5.02 -13.05 0.69
CA GLY A 37 -5.24 -11.71 0.17
C GLY A 37 -4.07 -11.20 -0.65
N GLU A 38 -4.11 -9.90 -0.93
CA GLU A 38 -3.13 -9.21 -1.77
C GLU A 38 -2.71 -7.88 -1.13
N ILE A 39 -1.51 -7.43 -1.50
CA ILE A 39 -0.96 -6.11 -1.18
C ILE A 39 -0.35 -5.52 -2.46
N ASP A 40 -0.58 -4.23 -2.69
CA ASP A 40 -0.22 -3.60 -3.97
C ASP A 40 1.30 -3.40 -4.08
N LEU A 41 1.95 -2.91 -3.03
CA LEU A 41 3.41 -2.81 -2.97
C LEU A 41 3.94 -3.30 -1.62
N ILE A 42 5.10 -3.96 -1.65
CA ILE A 42 5.92 -4.22 -0.47
C ILE A 42 7.24 -3.50 -0.69
N ALA A 43 7.64 -2.67 0.26
CA ALA A 43 8.84 -1.86 0.19
C ALA A 43 9.66 -1.95 1.48
N GLN A 44 10.84 -1.34 1.46
CA GLN A 44 11.70 -1.14 2.62
C GLN A 44 12.11 0.32 2.71
N GLU A 45 12.05 0.88 3.91
CA GLU A 45 12.55 2.22 4.22
C GLU A 45 13.26 2.14 5.58
N ASP A 46 14.52 2.57 5.64
CA ASP A 46 15.33 2.61 6.88
C ASP A 46 15.29 1.32 7.72
N GLY A 47 15.31 0.17 7.03
CA GLY A 47 15.27 -1.16 7.67
C GLY A 47 13.87 -1.66 8.04
N VAL A 48 12.82 -0.85 7.89
CA VAL A 48 11.41 -1.21 8.15
C VAL A 48 10.78 -1.79 6.88
N VAL A 49 10.08 -2.92 7.00
CA VAL A 49 9.27 -3.49 5.90
C VAL A 49 7.93 -2.76 5.84
N VAL A 50 7.64 -2.16 4.69
CA VAL A 50 6.43 -1.35 4.50
C VAL A 50 5.47 -2.07 3.56
N PHE A 51 4.26 -2.32 4.04
CA PHE A 51 3.16 -2.88 3.24
C PHE A 51 2.25 -1.74 2.81
N VAL A 52 2.15 -1.50 1.50
CA VAL A 52 1.48 -0.32 0.94
C VAL A 52 0.25 -0.74 0.13
N GLU A 53 -0.91 -0.19 0.49
CA GLU A 53 -2.12 -0.23 -0.35
C GLU A 53 -2.17 1.05 -1.20
N VAL A 54 -2.44 0.91 -2.50
CA VAL A 54 -2.56 2.04 -3.42
C VAL A 54 -4.03 2.32 -3.70
N LYS A 55 -4.43 3.59 -3.60
CA LYS A 55 -5.79 4.05 -3.90
C LYS A 55 -5.77 5.08 -5.01
N THR A 56 -6.15 4.66 -6.21
CA THR A 56 -6.35 5.57 -7.33
C THR A 56 -7.73 6.19 -7.32
N ARG A 57 -7.81 7.51 -7.53
CA ARG A 57 -9.07 8.28 -7.56
C ARG A 57 -9.17 9.14 -8.82
N THR A 58 -10.41 9.33 -9.27
CA THR A 58 -10.80 10.18 -10.41
C THR A 58 -11.35 11.55 -9.99
N SER A 59 -11.57 11.82 -8.70
CA SER A 59 -12.04 13.11 -8.19
C SER A 59 -11.43 13.43 -6.81
N GLY A 60 -11.36 14.72 -6.49
CA GLY A 60 -10.75 15.25 -5.27
C GLY A 60 -11.68 15.32 -4.04
N GLU A 61 -12.89 14.75 -4.09
CA GLU A 61 -13.79 14.78 -2.92
C GLU A 61 -13.32 13.80 -1.82
N PHE A 62 -13.24 14.33 -0.60
CA PHE A 62 -12.57 13.71 0.53
C PHE A 62 -13.50 12.82 1.36
N GLY A 63 -12.94 11.70 1.81
CA GLY A 63 -13.10 11.18 3.16
C GLY A 63 -11.69 10.99 3.75
N PRO A 64 -11.51 11.03 5.08
CA PRO A 64 -10.18 10.94 5.69
C PRO A 64 -9.43 9.69 5.22
N PRO A 65 -8.10 9.76 4.96
CA PRO A 65 -7.36 8.63 4.39
C PRO A 65 -7.38 7.38 5.25
N GLN A 66 -7.51 7.51 6.59
CA GLN A 66 -7.66 6.36 7.48
C GLN A 66 -8.98 5.61 7.25
N ALA A 67 -10.02 6.27 6.73
CA ALA A 67 -11.29 5.64 6.37
C ALA A 67 -11.22 4.85 5.06
N SER A 68 -10.12 4.94 4.30
CA SER A 68 -10.02 4.33 2.96
C SER A 68 -9.63 2.85 2.96
N VAL A 69 -9.15 2.31 4.10
CA VAL A 69 -8.88 0.88 4.28
C VAL A 69 -9.81 0.34 5.35
N THR A 70 -10.83 -0.40 4.94
CA THR A 70 -11.82 -1.00 5.86
C THR A 70 -11.14 -1.94 6.85
N ARG A 71 -11.71 -2.13 8.06
CA ARG A 71 -11.17 -3.10 9.04
C ARG A 71 -10.99 -4.50 8.46
N GLN A 72 -11.85 -4.91 7.53
CA GLN A 72 -11.70 -6.19 6.82
C GLN A 72 -10.44 -6.21 5.96
N LYS A 73 -10.18 -5.15 5.19
CA LYS A 73 -8.98 -5.02 4.36
C LYS A 73 -7.72 -4.91 5.22
N GLN A 74 -7.77 -4.18 6.34
CA GLN A 74 -6.67 -4.11 7.32
C GLN A 74 -6.29 -5.52 7.82
N ARG A 75 -7.27 -6.29 8.32
CA ARG A 75 -7.05 -7.68 8.77
C ARG A 75 -6.48 -8.58 7.69
N GLN A 76 -6.94 -8.41 6.44
CA GLN A 76 -6.40 -9.16 5.31
C GLN A 76 -4.93 -8.79 5.06
N ILE A 77 -4.60 -7.51 5.02
CA ILE A 77 -3.24 -7.02 4.78
C ILE A 77 -2.30 -7.51 5.87
N VAL A 78 -2.73 -7.47 7.15
CA VAL A 78 -1.93 -7.99 8.26
C VAL A 78 -1.61 -9.48 8.08
N LYS A 79 -2.59 -10.32 7.71
CA LYS A 79 -2.34 -11.74 7.44
C LYS A 79 -1.39 -11.98 6.27
N VAL A 80 -1.48 -11.17 5.22
CA VAL A 80 -0.56 -11.23 4.08
C VAL A 80 0.85 -10.82 4.51
N ALA A 81 0.97 -9.79 5.35
CA ALA A 81 2.23 -9.33 5.92
C ALA A 81 2.89 -10.38 6.81
N GLU A 82 2.14 -11.00 7.73
CA GLU A 82 2.59 -12.13 8.56
C GLU A 82 3.21 -13.24 7.71
N LEU A 83 2.47 -13.68 6.68
CA LEU A 83 2.91 -14.73 5.78
C LEU A 83 4.15 -14.32 4.97
N PHE A 84 4.21 -13.07 4.53
CA PHE A 84 5.37 -12.53 3.82
C PHE A 84 6.61 -12.54 4.70
N LEU A 85 6.51 -12.01 5.92
CA LEU A 85 7.63 -11.95 6.86
C LEU A 85 8.13 -13.35 7.22
N GLN A 86 7.22 -14.28 7.51
CA GLN A 86 7.57 -15.67 7.82
C GLN A 86 8.31 -16.34 6.65
N ARG A 87 7.80 -16.22 5.42
CA ARG A 87 8.40 -16.85 4.22
C ARG A 87 9.78 -16.29 3.89
N ASN A 88 10.01 -15.02 4.19
CA ASN A 88 11.28 -14.35 3.92
C ASN A 88 12.26 -14.38 5.12
N ARG A 89 11.95 -15.12 6.18
CA ARG A 89 12.77 -15.19 7.42
C ARG A 89 12.99 -13.81 8.05
N LEU A 90 11.98 -12.94 7.97
CA LEU A 90 11.93 -11.61 8.55
C LEU A 90 10.98 -11.54 9.76
N SER A 91 10.72 -12.68 10.41
CA SER A 91 9.95 -12.72 11.65
C SER A 91 10.61 -11.81 12.70
N GLY A 92 9.83 -10.90 13.30
CA GLY A 92 10.33 -9.90 14.27
C GLY A 92 10.96 -8.66 13.64
N ALA A 93 11.00 -8.54 12.31
CA ALA A 93 11.39 -7.29 11.66
C ALA A 93 10.34 -6.20 11.93
N ALA A 94 10.81 -4.96 12.12
CA ALA A 94 9.91 -3.81 12.18
C ALA A 94 9.13 -3.73 10.85
N CYS A 95 7.82 -3.55 10.96
CA CYS A 95 6.98 -3.33 9.79
C CYS A 95 5.93 -2.26 10.06
N ARG A 96 5.42 -1.67 8.98
CA ARG A 96 4.30 -0.72 9.03
C ARG A 96 3.39 -0.85 7.83
N PHE A 97 2.21 -0.25 7.93
CA PHE A 97 1.18 -0.28 6.91
C PHE A 97 0.88 1.13 6.41
N ASP A 98 1.25 1.39 5.16
CA ASP A 98 1.08 2.71 4.54
C ASP A 98 -0.05 2.67 3.50
N VAL A 99 -0.58 3.85 3.20
CA VAL A 99 -1.50 4.07 2.07
C VAL A 99 -0.91 5.14 1.17
N VAL A 100 -0.91 4.88 -0.13
CA VAL A 100 -0.63 5.90 -1.14
C VAL A 100 -1.90 6.22 -1.90
N ALA A 101 -2.39 7.45 -1.77
CA ALA A 101 -3.48 7.96 -2.58
C ALA A 101 -2.92 8.66 -3.82
N VAL A 102 -3.47 8.33 -5.00
CA VAL A 102 -3.10 8.91 -6.28
C VAL A 102 -4.33 9.49 -6.95
N THR A 103 -4.31 10.80 -7.21
CA THR A 103 -5.42 11.53 -7.83
C THR A 103 -4.98 12.11 -9.18
N PHE A 104 -5.67 11.71 -10.25
CA PHE A 104 -5.37 12.17 -11.61
C PHE A 104 -6.16 13.41 -12.04
N ALA A 105 -7.26 13.74 -11.35
CA ALA A 105 -8.09 14.89 -11.68
C ALA A 105 -7.49 16.20 -11.14
N GLY A 106 -7.57 17.27 -11.94
CA GLY A 106 -7.18 18.63 -11.52
C GLY A 106 -5.71 18.97 -11.69
N SER A 107 -4.87 18.04 -12.16
CA SER A 107 -3.47 18.33 -12.41
C SER A 107 -3.28 19.30 -13.58
N GLN A 108 -2.84 20.52 -13.27
CA GLN A 108 -2.45 21.51 -14.28
C GLN A 108 -1.15 21.13 -15.00
N THR A 109 -0.36 20.23 -14.43
CA THR A 109 0.97 19.81 -14.92
C THR A 109 0.97 18.45 -15.61
N GLY A 110 -0.18 17.75 -15.65
CA GLY A 110 -0.30 16.38 -16.13
C GLY A 110 0.29 15.31 -15.20
N GLN A 111 0.84 15.70 -14.04
CA GLN A 111 1.35 14.80 -13.01
C GLN A 111 0.26 14.53 -11.96
N PRO A 112 0.02 13.28 -11.53
CA PRO A 112 -0.96 13.01 -10.50
C PRO A 112 -0.56 13.64 -9.16
N GLU A 113 -1.55 14.06 -8.37
CA GLU A 113 -1.34 14.40 -6.97
C GLU A 113 -1.17 13.11 -6.17
N ILE A 114 -0.11 13.04 -5.35
CA ILE A 114 0.23 11.85 -4.57
C ILE A 114 0.34 12.22 -3.10
N LEU A 115 -0.41 11.50 -2.26
CA LEU A 115 -0.34 11.62 -0.81
C LEU A 115 0.08 10.28 -0.21
N LEU A 116 1.19 10.28 0.52
CA LEU A 116 1.63 9.16 1.35
C LEU A 116 1.12 9.34 2.78
N ILE A 117 0.32 8.39 3.24
CA ILE A 117 -0.08 8.26 4.64
C ILE A 117 0.73 7.13 5.25
N ARG A 118 1.70 7.50 6.10
CA ARG A 118 2.46 6.57 6.91
C ARG A 118 1.63 6.08 8.08
N ASP A 119 1.84 4.85 8.52
CA ASP A 119 1.16 4.26 9.67
C ASP A 119 -0.38 4.42 9.57
N ALA A 120 -0.90 4.17 8.36
CA ALA A 120 -2.31 4.36 8.04
C ALA A 120 -3.24 3.50 8.91
N PHE A 121 -2.74 2.37 9.41
CA PHE A 121 -3.35 1.56 10.45
C PHE A 121 -2.30 0.70 11.16
N SER A 122 -2.62 0.24 12.38
CA SER A 122 -1.79 -0.68 13.14
C SER A 122 -2.26 -2.13 13.00
N SER A 123 -1.41 -3.08 13.39
CA SER A 123 -1.77 -4.49 13.49
C SER A 123 -2.58 -4.84 14.74
N GLU A 124 -2.99 -3.86 15.57
CA GLU A 124 -3.60 -4.12 16.87
C GLU A 124 -4.78 -5.12 16.81
N GLY A 125 -4.66 -6.19 17.60
CA GLY A 125 -5.63 -7.29 17.64
C GLY A 125 -5.46 -8.36 16.55
N THR A 126 -4.38 -8.32 15.76
CA THR A 126 -4.01 -9.34 14.76
C THR A 126 -2.50 -9.63 14.85
N THR A 127 -2.10 -10.89 14.95
CA THR A 127 -0.76 -11.26 15.43
C THR A 127 0.38 -11.08 14.41
N LEU A 128 1.08 -9.94 14.48
CA LEU A 128 2.47 -9.82 14.03
C LEU A 128 3.34 -9.92 15.29
N PHE A 129 4.09 -11.02 15.42
CA PHE A 129 4.80 -11.46 16.64
C PHE A 129 5.71 -10.41 17.29
#